data_AF-A0A6A6CAT6-F1
#
_entry.id   AF-A0A6A6CAT6-F1
#
_cell.length_a   1.000
_cell.length_b   1.000
_cell.length_c   1.000
_cell.angle_alpha   90.00
_cell.angle_beta   90.00
_cell.angle_gamma   90.00
#
_symmetry.space_group_name_H-M   'P 1'
#
loop_
_entity.id
_entity.type
_entity.pdbx_description
1 polymer ?
#
loop_
_entity_poly.entity_id
_entity_poly.type
_entity_poly.pdbx_seq_one_letter_code
_entity_poly.pdbx_strand_id
1 'polypeptide(L)'
;MAPSTRNDTLSKKIETLQLRLAPLVPLPSGPPHPSFPKTLMAFHLLTEDELDSIAHYYHQSTPGPWTHHYPANMNWDKDFLAKPKPTATSPHARRHSRQLSADENIWLEDLMKTVEDLQAPTTLLASQSERASGSNAYAGLSEKERIRIKRRKVGKFIGLVGMETPVEEIAGRIQASLDRAVERSTEELRRNEEVVLRRRKMV
;
A
#
# COMPACT_ATOMS: atom_id res chain seq x y z
N MET A 1 35.99 -12.74 -26.10
CA MET A 1 35.35 -11.67 -25.31
C MET A 1 33.85 -11.77 -25.54
N ALA A 2 33.04 -12.00 -24.51
CA ALA A 2 31.59 -12.12 -24.67
C ALA A 2 31.00 -10.76 -25.09
N PRO A 3 30.11 -10.70 -26.09
CA PRO A 3 29.48 -9.44 -26.48
C PRO A 3 28.57 -8.99 -25.33
N SER A 4 28.91 -7.87 -24.72
CA SER A 4 28.09 -7.18 -23.72
C SER A 4 26.85 -6.64 -24.41
N THR A 5 25.83 -7.48 -24.58
CA THR A 5 24.51 -7.07 -25.05
C THR A 5 23.92 -6.10 -24.03
N ARG A 6 24.01 -4.79 -24.31
CA ARG A 6 23.36 -3.76 -23.51
C ARG A 6 21.85 -4.00 -23.56
N ASN A 7 21.33 -4.64 -22.53
CA ASN A 7 19.90 -4.88 -22.39
C ASN A 7 19.22 -3.56 -21.99
N ASP A 8 18.61 -2.88 -22.96
CA ASP A 8 17.92 -1.60 -22.78
C ASP A 8 16.84 -1.67 -21.68
N THR A 9 16.17 -2.82 -21.53
CA THR A 9 15.18 -3.04 -20.47
C THR A 9 15.79 -3.02 -19.07
N LEU A 10 17.00 -3.56 -18.92
CA LEU A 10 17.71 -3.57 -17.63
C LEU A 10 18.18 -2.15 -17.29
N SER A 11 18.70 -1.41 -18.27
CA SER A 11 19.12 -0.01 -18.10
C SER A 11 17.96 0.87 -17.64
N LYS A 12 16.80 0.81 -18.30
CA LYS A 12 15.59 1.54 -17.91
C LYS A 12 15.13 1.20 -16.49
N LYS A 13 15.24 -0.08 -16.09
CA LYS A 13 14.93 -0.52 -14.72
C LYS A 13 15.91 0.06 -13.71
N ILE A 14 17.21 0.06 -14.01
CA ILE A 14 18.24 0.65 -13.16
C ILE A 14 18.01 2.16 -13.00
N GLU A 15 17.70 2.87 -14.09
CA GLU A 15 17.36 4.30 -14.05
C GLU A 15 16.15 4.57 -13.16
N THR A 16 15.10 3.74 -13.27
CA THR A 16 13.93 3.82 -12.39
C THR A 16 14.31 3.62 -10.92
N LEU A 17 15.12 2.60 -10.61
CA LEU A 17 15.58 2.32 -9.24
C LEU A 17 16.48 3.43 -8.67
N GLN A 18 17.14 4.21 -9.53
CA GLN A 18 17.98 5.35 -9.14
C GLN A 18 17.20 6.64 -8.85
N LEU A 19 15.89 6.68 -9.14
CA LEU A 19 15.05 7.84 -8.84
C LEU A 19 15.11 8.19 -7.35
N ARG A 20 15.35 9.47 -7.06
CA ARG A 20 15.43 9.98 -5.69
C ARG A 20 14.06 10.26 -5.12
N LEU A 21 13.88 9.90 -3.86
CA LEU A 21 12.66 10.17 -3.09
C LEU A 21 12.91 11.37 -2.18
N ALA A 22 11.93 12.28 -2.11
CA ALA A 22 11.96 13.39 -1.18
C ALA A 22 11.61 12.89 0.24
N PRO A 23 12.36 13.28 1.29
CA PRO A 23 12.08 12.85 2.64
C PRO A 23 10.77 13.45 3.17
N LEU A 24 9.96 12.62 3.83
CA LEU A 24 8.82 13.10 4.60
C LEU A 24 9.28 13.67 5.94
N VAL A 25 8.51 14.62 6.46
CA VAL A 25 8.76 15.30 7.73
C VAL A 25 7.61 14.95 8.69
N PRO A 26 7.91 14.56 9.94
CA PRO A 26 6.87 14.27 10.92
C PRO A 26 6.23 15.57 11.45
N LEU A 27 4.96 15.46 11.81
CA LEU A 27 4.16 16.45 12.54
C LEU A 27 4.31 16.23 14.06
N PRO A 28 4.30 17.31 14.88
CA PRO A 28 4.15 18.72 14.47
C PRO A 28 5.43 19.33 13.85
N SER A 29 6.62 18.85 14.26
CA SER A 29 7.90 19.12 13.60
C SER A 29 8.93 18.06 13.98
N GLY A 30 9.94 17.85 13.14
CA GLY A 30 11.07 16.96 13.43
C GLY A 30 11.94 16.67 12.21
N PRO A 31 13.09 16.03 12.37
CA PRO A 31 13.86 15.54 11.24
C PRO A 31 13.13 14.38 10.54
N PRO A 32 13.42 14.12 9.24
CA PRO A 32 13.00 12.88 8.59
C PRO A 32 13.50 11.65 9.34
N HIS A 33 12.74 10.55 9.26
CA HIS A 33 13.16 9.26 9.84
C HIS A 33 14.55 8.85 9.33
N PRO A 34 15.47 8.35 10.18
CA PRO A 34 16.86 8.04 9.78
C PRO A 34 16.94 7.01 8.64
N SER A 35 16.08 5.99 8.66
CA SER A 35 15.99 4.96 7.60
C SER A 35 15.07 5.35 6.44
N PHE A 36 14.65 6.61 6.32
CA PHE A 36 13.80 7.02 5.20
C PHE A 36 14.56 6.82 3.87
N PRO A 37 13.97 6.11 2.89
CA PRO A 37 14.68 5.75 1.67
C PRO A 37 14.97 6.98 0.82
N LYS A 38 16.24 7.11 0.39
CA LYS A 38 16.69 8.22 -0.48
C LYS A 38 16.41 7.95 -1.97
N THR A 39 16.25 6.68 -2.34
CA THR A 39 15.99 6.23 -3.72
C THR A 39 14.96 5.12 -3.75
N LEU A 40 14.36 4.84 -4.91
CA LEU A 40 13.47 3.69 -5.09
C LEU A 40 14.17 2.36 -4.80
N MET A 41 15.45 2.21 -5.19
CA MET A 41 16.24 1.04 -4.82
C MET A 41 16.28 0.84 -3.30
N ALA A 42 16.63 1.89 -2.56
CA ALA A 42 16.70 1.83 -1.11
C ALA A 42 15.35 1.45 -0.49
N PHE A 43 14.24 1.98 -1.03
CA PHE A 43 12.89 1.61 -0.60
C PHE A 43 12.59 0.11 -0.78
N HIS A 44 12.98 -0.48 -1.90
CA HIS A 44 12.76 -1.92 -2.15
C HIS A 44 13.64 -2.84 -1.30
N LEU A 45 14.71 -2.30 -0.70
CA LEU A 45 15.62 -3.03 0.18
C LEU A 45 15.28 -2.90 1.67
N LEU A 46 14.27 -2.09 2.02
CA LEU A 46 13.86 -1.92 3.42
C LEU A 46 13.46 -3.26 4.05
N THR A 47 13.98 -3.49 5.26
CA THR A 47 13.63 -4.64 6.09
C THR A 47 12.27 -4.45 6.73
N GLU A 48 11.75 -5.52 7.34
CA GLU A 48 10.49 -5.43 8.06
C GLU A 48 10.54 -4.42 9.23
N ASP A 49 11.59 -4.48 10.04
CA ASP A 49 11.76 -3.62 11.20
C ASP A 49 11.87 -2.15 10.79
N GLU A 50 12.54 -1.87 9.67
CA GLU A 50 12.63 -0.52 9.12
C GLU A 50 11.27 0.00 8.64
N LEU A 51 10.47 -0.85 7.99
CA LEU A 51 9.12 -0.50 7.57
C LEU A 51 8.21 -0.21 8.77
N ASP A 52 8.31 -1.01 9.83
CA ASP A 52 7.54 -0.80 11.06
C ASP A 52 7.98 0.45 11.82
N SER A 53 9.29 0.70 11.89
CA SER A 53 9.85 1.91 12.50
C SER A 53 9.38 3.16 11.77
N ILE A 54 9.41 3.15 10.44
CA ILE A 54 8.88 4.24 9.61
C ILE A 54 7.37 4.43 9.87
N ALA A 55 6.59 3.36 9.87
CA ALA A 55 5.16 3.42 10.10
C ALA A 55 4.81 3.96 11.49
N HIS A 56 5.58 3.58 12.52
CA HIS A 56 5.40 4.08 13.88
C HIS A 56 5.76 5.57 13.98
N TYR A 57 6.88 5.99 13.39
CA TYR A 57 7.34 7.38 13.41
C TYR A 57 6.33 8.36 12.80
N TYR A 58 5.62 7.96 11.74
CA TYR A 58 4.58 8.77 11.09
C TYR A 58 3.15 8.46 11.58
N HIS A 59 3.00 7.84 12.76
CA HIS A 59 1.70 7.54 13.38
C HIS A 59 0.75 6.70 12.51
N GLN A 60 1.30 5.83 11.65
CA GLN A 60 0.55 4.94 10.76
C GLN A 60 0.32 3.55 11.36
N SER A 61 1.18 3.09 12.28
CA SER A 61 0.99 1.83 13.01
C SER A 61 0.28 2.00 14.36
N THR A 62 0.61 3.05 15.09
CA THR A 62 -0.02 3.41 16.36
C THR A 62 -0.74 4.74 16.17
N PRO A 63 -2.08 4.71 15.97
CA PRO A 63 -2.84 5.93 15.74
C PRO A 63 -2.67 6.92 16.90
N GLY A 64 -2.41 8.17 16.57
CA GLY A 64 -2.27 9.28 17.50
C GLY A 64 -2.98 10.54 16.99
N PRO A 65 -2.83 11.69 17.66
CA PRO A 65 -3.51 12.93 17.29
C PRO A 65 -3.21 13.37 15.84
N TRP A 66 -2.03 13.04 15.34
CA TRP A 66 -1.54 13.45 14.03
C TRP A 66 -1.83 12.46 12.89
N THR A 67 -2.37 11.28 13.18
CA THR A 67 -2.59 10.22 12.16
C THR A 67 -3.42 10.73 10.98
N HIS A 68 -4.48 11.48 11.24
CA HIS A 68 -5.35 12.04 10.20
C HIS A 68 -4.84 13.34 9.58
N HIS A 69 -3.72 13.89 10.07
CA HIS A 69 -3.10 15.10 9.54
C HIS A 69 -2.07 14.78 8.45
N TYR A 70 -1.74 13.50 8.26
CA TYR A 70 -0.94 13.04 7.13
C TYR A 70 -1.83 12.50 6.00
N PRO A 71 -1.41 12.69 4.73
CA PRO A 71 -0.37 13.61 4.28
C PRO A 71 -0.86 15.05 4.44
N ALA A 72 0.00 15.95 4.95
CA ALA A 72 -0.37 17.35 5.01
C ALA A 72 -0.56 17.88 3.58
N ASN A 73 -1.72 18.48 3.31
CA ASN A 73 -1.99 19.10 2.01
C ASN A 73 -0.91 20.13 1.71
N MET A 74 -0.24 19.97 0.57
CA MET A 74 0.75 20.94 0.12
C MET A 74 0.05 22.29 -0.05
N ASN A 75 0.51 23.32 0.67
CA ASN A 75 0.04 24.67 0.47
C ASN A 75 0.67 25.24 -0.81
N TRP A 76 0.05 24.90 -1.94
CA TRP A 76 0.42 25.37 -3.28
C TRP A 76 0.39 26.90 -3.40
N ASP A 77 -0.33 27.58 -2.51
CA ASP A 77 -0.46 29.03 -2.45
C ASP A 77 0.77 29.74 -1.85
N LYS A 78 1.81 29.01 -1.44
CA LYS A 78 3.07 29.63 -1.04
C LYS A 78 3.71 30.34 -2.24
N ASP A 79 4.09 31.60 -2.04
CA ASP A 79 4.78 32.43 -3.05
C ASP A 79 6.02 31.73 -3.66
N PHE A 80 6.68 30.86 -2.89
CA PHE A 80 7.81 30.05 -3.34
C PHE A 80 7.45 29.01 -4.43
N LEU A 81 6.21 28.51 -4.44
CA LEU A 81 5.70 27.54 -5.43
C LEU A 81 4.87 28.21 -6.54
N ALA A 82 4.51 29.48 -6.36
CA ALA A 82 3.80 30.24 -7.37
C ALA A 82 4.63 30.30 -8.66
N LYS A 83 3.99 30.04 -9.80
CA LYS A 83 4.66 30.19 -11.10
C LYS A 83 5.13 31.65 -11.21
N PRO A 84 6.38 31.90 -11.63
CA PRO A 84 6.84 33.26 -11.85
C PRO A 84 5.84 33.96 -12.78
N LYS A 85 5.35 35.12 -12.35
CA LYS A 85 4.38 35.92 -13.11
C LYS A 85 4.93 36.08 -14.52
N PRO A 86 4.19 35.69 -15.57
CA PRO A 86 4.67 35.81 -16.93
C PRO A 86 4.91 37.30 -17.22
N THR A 87 6.16 37.70 -17.28
CA THR A 87 6.56 38.94 -17.93
C THR A 87 6.14 38.81 -19.40
N ALA A 88 5.44 39.81 -19.93
CA ALA A 88 4.60 39.78 -21.13
C ALA A 88 5.30 39.54 -22.48
N THR A 89 6.33 38.69 -22.53
CA THR A 89 7.11 38.38 -23.74
C THR A 89 7.53 36.90 -23.73
N SER A 90 6.59 35.98 -23.91
CA SER A 90 6.92 34.67 -24.48
C SER A 90 5.66 33.98 -25.05
N PRO A 91 5.62 33.63 -26.35
CA PRO A 91 4.44 33.08 -27.02
C PRO A 91 4.28 31.56 -26.90
N HIS A 92 4.89 30.89 -25.91
CA HIS A 92 4.88 29.42 -25.82
C HIS A 92 4.29 28.89 -24.51
N ALA A 93 2.96 28.97 -24.40
CA ALA A 93 2.20 28.26 -23.38
C ALA A 93 1.11 27.39 -24.00
N ARG A 94 1.52 26.36 -24.74
CA ARG A 94 0.70 25.15 -24.95
C ARG A 94 1.36 24.01 -24.19
N ARG A 95 0.93 23.76 -22.96
CA ARG A 95 1.27 22.51 -22.25
C ARG A 95 0.13 21.52 -22.44
N HIS A 96 0.37 20.58 -23.35
CA HIS A 96 -0.42 19.37 -23.55
C HIS A 96 -0.53 18.58 -22.25
N SER A 97 -1.73 18.09 -21.95
CA SER A 97 -1.90 16.83 -21.22
C SER A 97 -1.21 15.74 -22.04
N ARG A 98 -0.05 15.25 -21.59
CA ARG A 98 0.59 14.09 -22.20
C ARG A 98 -0.27 12.86 -21.89
N GLN A 99 -0.98 12.36 -22.89
CA GLN A 99 -1.47 10.99 -22.84
C GLN A 99 -0.27 10.05 -23.02
N LEU A 100 -0.23 8.99 -22.21
CA LEU A 100 0.82 7.96 -22.27
C LEU A 100 0.80 7.30 -23.65
N SER A 101 1.98 7.02 -24.21
CA SER A 101 2.08 6.34 -25.51
C SER A 101 1.57 4.89 -25.42
N ALA A 102 1.24 4.28 -26.56
CA ALA A 102 0.82 2.88 -26.59
C ALA A 102 1.89 1.95 -25.97
N ASP A 103 3.17 2.25 -26.20
CA ASP A 103 4.31 1.49 -25.67
C ASP A 103 4.44 1.62 -24.14
N GLU A 104 4.13 2.79 -23.59
CA GLU A 104 4.11 3.02 -22.13
C GLU A 104 2.95 2.27 -21.45
N ASN A 105 1.80 2.15 -22.13
CA ASN A 105 0.68 1.35 -21.65
C ASN A 105 0.99 -0.15 -21.70
N ILE A 106 1.60 -0.63 -22.79
CA ILE A 106 2.04 -2.03 -22.91
C ILE A 106 3.07 -2.38 -21.84
N TRP A 107 3.96 -1.45 -21.51
CA TRP A 107 4.96 -1.63 -20.45
C TRP A 107 4.34 -1.68 -19.04
N LEU A 108 3.35 -0.85 -18.74
CA LEU A 108 2.59 -0.91 -17.48
C LEU A 108 1.85 -2.24 -17.34
N GLU A 109 1.24 -2.72 -18.43
CA GLU A 109 0.57 -4.03 -18.48
C GLU A 109 1.57 -5.19 -18.29
N ASP A 110 2.74 -5.15 -18.93
CA ASP A 110 3.79 -6.17 -18.77
C ASP A 110 4.43 -6.16 -17.37
N LEU A 111 4.54 -4.97 -16.75
CA LEU A 111 4.97 -4.81 -15.36
C LEU A 111 3.95 -5.42 -14.38
N MET A 112 2.66 -5.20 -14.60
CA MET A 112 1.61 -5.82 -13.77
C MET A 112 1.56 -7.33 -13.97
N LYS A 113 1.73 -7.80 -15.21
CA LYS A 113 1.75 -9.22 -15.58
C LYS A 113 2.95 -9.99 -15.02
N THR A 114 4.13 -9.39 -14.98
CA THR A 114 5.30 -10.02 -14.33
C THR A 114 5.17 -10.09 -12.80
N VAL A 115 4.35 -9.23 -12.19
CA VAL A 115 3.96 -9.32 -10.77
C VAL A 115 2.87 -10.39 -10.56
N GLU A 116 2.01 -10.60 -11.57
CA GLU A 116 1.02 -11.69 -11.65
C GLU A 116 1.69 -13.08 -11.72
N ASP A 117 2.74 -13.24 -12.54
CA ASP A 117 3.47 -14.52 -12.68
C ASP A 117 4.27 -14.92 -11.41
N LEU A 118 4.46 -13.99 -10.47
CA LEU A 118 4.97 -14.27 -9.12
C LEU A 118 3.88 -14.69 -8.12
N GLN A 119 2.61 -14.76 -8.54
CA GLN A 119 1.54 -15.41 -7.78
C GLN A 119 1.67 -16.94 -7.91
N ALA A 120 2.41 -17.54 -6.97
CA ALA A 120 2.26 -18.95 -6.63
C ALA A 120 0.91 -19.16 -5.91
N PRO A 121 0.35 -20.38 -5.94
CA PRO A 121 -1.08 -20.62 -6.04
C PRO A 121 -1.86 -20.14 -4.82
N THR A 122 -3.05 -19.65 -5.11
CA THR A 122 -4.17 -19.42 -4.21
C THR A 122 -4.51 -20.71 -3.46
N THR A 123 -3.75 -21.03 -2.41
CA THR A 123 -3.96 -22.25 -1.63
C THR A 123 -4.05 -21.88 -0.15
N LEU A 124 -5.31 -21.88 0.31
CA LEU A 124 -5.75 -22.12 1.68
C LEU A 124 -5.44 -21.02 2.71
N LEU A 125 -6.36 -20.06 2.82
CA LEU A 125 -6.64 -19.39 4.09
C LEU A 125 -8.00 -19.86 4.66
N ALA A 126 -8.17 -21.18 4.73
CA ALA A 126 -9.18 -21.83 5.54
C ALA A 126 -8.49 -22.43 6.77
N SER A 127 -8.32 -21.63 7.83
CA SER A 127 -8.41 -22.05 9.24
C SER A 127 -7.91 -20.95 10.18
N GLN A 128 -8.80 -20.60 11.11
CA GLN A 128 -8.52 -20.20 12.50
C GLN A 128 -7.73 -18.89 12.75
N SER A 129 -8.42 -17.90 13.30
CA SER A 129 -8.08 -17.40 14.64
C SER A 129 -9.28 -16.72 15.29
N GLU A 130 -9.57 -17.20 16.49
CA GLU A 130 -10.61 -16.74 17.39
C GLU A 130 -10.31 -15.34 17.93
N ARG A 131 -11.35 -14.70 18.48
CA ARG A 131 -11.38 -13.33 18.97
C ARG A 131 -10.34 -13.09 20.08
N ALA A 132 -9.48 -12.08 19.90
CA ALA A 132 -8.94 -11.27 21.00
C ALA A 132 -8.59 -9.87 20.46
N SER A 133 -9.09 -8.84 21.12
CA SER A 133 -8.72 -7.44 20.88
C SER A 133 -7.21 -7.29 21.04
N GLY A 134 -6.48 -7.17 19.92
CA GLY A 134 -5.01 -7.05 19.90
C GLY A 134 -4.23 -8.13 19.13
N SER A 135 -4.88 -9.05 18.40
CA SER A 135 -4.13 -10.02 17.57
C SER A 135 -3.38 -9.33 16.43
N ASN A 136 -2.09 -9.67 16.27
CA ASN A 136 -1.24 -9.13 15.22
C ASN A 136 -1.89 -9.40 13.85
N ALA A 137 -2.23 -8.33 13.11
CA ALA A 137 -2.91 -8.42 11.81
C ALA A 137 -2.14 -9.22 10.75
N TYR A 138 -0.89 -9.58 11.03
CA TYR A 138 -0.02 -10.38 10.16
C TYR A 138 0.27 -11.79 10.73
N ALA A 139 -0.44 -12.22 11.77
CA ALA A 139 -0.28 -13.57 12.32
C ALA A 139 -0.62 -14.63 11.25
N GLY A 140 0.25 -15.62 11.10
CA GLY A 140 0.09 -16.72 10.13
C GLY A 140 0.57 -16.43 8.71
N LEU A 141 1.04 -15.21 8.42
CA LEU A 141 1.62 -14.88 7.11
C LEU A 141 3.12 -15.21 7.05
N SER A 142 3.59 -15.61 5.88
CA SER A 142 5.03 -15.73 5.63
C SER A 142 5.71 -14.35 5.73
N GLU A 143 7.00 -14.35 6.06
CA GLU A 143 7.79 -13.12 6.14
C GLU A 143 7.78 -12.33 4.83
N LYS A 144 7.87 -13.04 3.70
CA LYS A 144 7.79 -12.45 2.36
C LYS A 144 6.46 -11.72 2.14
N GLU A 145 5.33 -12.31 2.55
CA GLU A 145 4.01 -11.69 2.41
C GLU A 145 3.85 -10.49 3.32
N ARG A 146 4.29 -10.61 4.57
CA ARG A 146 4.23 -9.54 5.56
C ARG A 146 5.03 -8.32 5.11
N ILE A 147 6.26 -8.51 4.64
CA ILE A 147 7.10 -7.45 4.07
C ILE A 147 6.43 -6.83 2.84
N ARG A 148 5.86 -7.64 1.93
CA ARG A 148 5.13 -7.12 0.75
C ARG A 148 3.97 -6.22 1.14
N ILE A 149 3.14 -6.64 2.08
CA ILE A 149 1.98 -5.85 2.54
C ILE A 149 2.45 -4.56 3.23
N LYS A 150 3.42 -4.66 4.15
CA LYS A 150 3.97 -3.51 4.87
C LYS A 150 4.60 -2.50 3.91
N ARG A 151 5.41 -2.97 2.95
CA ARG A 151 6.01 -2.13 1.91
C ARG A 151 4.96 -1.44 1.06
N ARG A 152 3.90 -2.13 0.67
CA ARG A 152 2.80 -1.56 -0.11
C ARG A 152 2.07 -0.47 0.68
N LYS A 153 1.78 -0.71 1.97
CA LYS A 153 1.17 0.30 2.86
C LYS A 153 2.05 1.55 3.02
N VAL A 154 3.34 1.36 3.29
CA VAL A 154 4.31 2.47 3.40
C VAL A 154 4.45 3.19 2.05
N GLY A 155 4.56 2.45 0.96
CA GLY A 155 4.65 2.99 -0.40
C GLY A 155 3.44 3.89 -0.75
N LYS A 156 2.23 3.43 -0.42
CA LYS A 156 1.00 4.23 -0.58
C LYS A 156 1.04 5.48 0.29
N PHE A 157 1.49 5.36 1.53
CA PHE A 157 1.61 6.49 2.46
C PHE A 157 2.56 7.58 1.96
N ILE A 158 3.70 7.19 1.37
CA ILE A 158 4.68 8.15 0.82
C ILE A 158 4.35 8.62 -0.61
N GLY A 159 3.22 8.18 -1.18
CA GLY A 159 2.73 8.62 -2.49
C GLY A 159 3.34 7.92 -3.71
N LEU A 160 3.84 6.70 -3.57
CA LEU A 160 4.31 5.90 -4.71
C LEU A 160 3.12 5.32 -5.51
N VAL A 161 3.17 5.50 -6.83
CA VAL A 161 2.18 4.93 -7.76
C VAL A 161 2.33 3.40 -7.81
N GLY A 162 1.21 2.69 -7.94
CA GLY A 162 1.20 1.21 -8.00
C GLY A 162 1.34 0.52 -6.65
N MET A 163 1.26 1.27 -5.54
CA MET A 163 1.25 0.73 -4.18
C MET A 163 -0.18 0.59 -3.61
N GLU A 164 -1.18 0.58 -4.48
CA GLU A 164 -2.57 0.28 -4.12
C GLU A 164 -2.71 -1.19 -3.73
N THR A 165 -3.55 -1.49 -2.74
CA THR A 165 -3.90 -2.90 -2.45
C THR A 165 -4.81 -3.40 -3.57
N PRO A 166 -4.47 -4.52 -4.24
CA PRO A 166 -5.28 -5.05 -5.34
C PRO A 166 -6.74 -5.25 -4.96
N VAL A 167 -7.64 -5.04 -5.91
CA VAL A 167 -9.09 -5.04 -5.66
C VAL A 167 -9.56 -6.42 -5.23
N GLU A 168 -8.97 -7.48 -5.78
CA GLU A 168 -9.24 -8.88 -5.48
C GLU A 168 -8.90 -9.19 -4.02
N GLU A 169 -7.78 -8.65 -3.53
CA GLU A 169 -7.37 -8.80 -2.13
C GLU A 169 -8.33 -8.07 -1.18
N ILE A 170 -8.81 -6.89 -1.58
CA ILE A 170 -9.82 -6.13 -0.82
C ILE A 170 -11.15 -6.89 -0.81
N ALA A 171 -11.61 -7.34 -1.97
CA ALA A 171 -12.85 -8.10 -2.14
C ALA A 171 -12.81 -9.40 -1.35
N GLY A 172 -11.70 -10.15 -1.40
CA GLY A 172 -11.50 -11.37 -0.62
C GLY A 172 -11.57 -11.13 0.89
N ARG A 173 -11.00 -10.02 1.39
CA ARG A 173 -11.11 -9.64 2.81
C ARG A 173 -12.54 -9.30 3.21
N ILE A 174 -13.26 -8.55 2.36
CA ILE A 174 -14.67 -8.20 2.60
C ILE A 174 -15.51 -9.47 2.61
N GLN A 175 -15.33 -10.35 1.62
CA GLN A 175 -16.06 -11.61 1.49
C GLN A 175 -15.83 -12.50 2.71
N ALA A 176 -14.57 -12.72 3.10
CA ALA A 176 -14.25 -13.52 4.29
C ALA A 176 -14.84 -12.92 5.58
N SER A 177 -14.90 -11.59 5.68
CA SER A 177 -15.55 -10.90 6.81
C SER A 177 -17.07 -11.11 6.82
N LEU A 178 -17.71 -11.04 5.65
CA LEU A 178 -19.13 -11.30 5.47
C LEU A 178 -19.48 -12.75 5.78
N ASP A 179 -18.75 -13.72 5.23
CA ASP A 179 -18.98 -15.16 5.45
C ASP A 179 -18.93 -15.48 6.96
N ARG A 180 -17.93 -14.94 7.67
CA ARG A 180 -17.82 -15.07 9.14
C ARG A 180 -18.94 -14.38 9.91
N ALA A 181 -19.51 -13.30 9.37
CA ALA A 181 -20.65 -12.63 10.00
C ALA A 181 -21.92 -13.46 9.81
N VAL A 182 -22.11 -14.06 8.64
CA VAL A 182 -23.21 -14.97 8.33
C VAL A 182 -23.14 -16.21 9.21
N GLU A 183 -21.99 -16.89 9.31
CA GLU A 183 -21.81 -18.07 10.16
C GLU A 183 -22.18 -17.79 11.62
N ARG A 184 -21.73 -16.65 12.16
CA ARG A 184 -22.10 -16.21 13.52
C ARG A 184 -23.60 -16.01 13.68
N SER A 185 -24.25 -15.35 12.71
CA SER A 185 -25.69 -15.13 12.71
C SER A 185 -26.47 -16.45 12.65
N THR A 186 -26.04 -17.40 11.81
CA THR A 186 -26.68 -18.71 11.69
C THR A 186 -26.56 -19.54 12.98
N GLU A 187 -25.40 -19.50 13.64
CA GLU A 187 -25.18 -20.20 14.91
C GLU A 187 -26.01 -19.58 16.05
N GLU A 188 -26.14 -18.25 16.07
CA GLU A 188 -26.99 -17.54 17.03
C GLU A 188 -28.47 -17.88 16.84
N LEU A 189 -28.96 -17.95 15.59
CA LEU A 189 -30.33 -18.38 15.28
C LEU A 189 -30.57 -19.81 15.76
N ARG A 190 -29.68 -20.75 15.44
CA ARG A 190 -29.78 -22.14 15.90
C ARG A 190 -29.83 -22.24 17.42
N ARG A 191 -28.96 -21.50 18.11
CA ARG A 191 -28.93 -21.45 19.58
C ARG A 191 -30.23 -20.88 20.16
N ASN A 192 -30.78 -19.84 19.54
CA ASN A 192 -32.06 -19.26 19.94
C ASN A 192 -33.22 -20.23 19.74
N GLU A 193 -33.26 -20.96 18.62
CA GLU A 193 -34.25 -22.00 18.36
C GLU A 193 -34.19 -23.12 19.41
N GLU A 194 -32.99 -23.58 19.78
CA GLU A 194 -32.81 -24.58 20.83
C GLU A 194 -33.32 -24.08 22.19
N VAL A 195 -33.07 -22.80 22.53
CA VAL A 195 -33.58 -22.18 23.77
C VAL A 195 -35.11 -22.10 23.76
N VAL A 196 -35.72 -21.69 22.64
CA VAL A 196 -37.17 -21.60 22.49
C VAL A 196 -37.83 -22.98 22.63
N LEU A 197 -37.26 -24.01 21.98
CA LEU A 197 -37.75 -25.38 22.08
C LEU A 197 -37.65 -25.94 23.51
N ARG A 198 -36.55 -25.67 24.21
CA ARG A 198 -36.41 -26.03 25.64
C ARG A 198 -37.45 -25.35 26.52
N ARG A 199 -37.71 -24.06 26.29
CA ARG A 199 -38.75 -23.32 27.03
C ARG A 199 -40.14 -23.87 26.78
N ARG A 200 -40.45 -24.24 25.54
CA ARG A 200 -41.75 -24.84 25.16
C ARG A 200 -41.97 -26.23 25.77
N LYS A 201 -40.90 -26.96 26.08
CA LYS A 201 -40.96 -28.30 26.70
C LYS A 201 -41.18 -28.28 28.22
N MET A 202 -41.03 -27.11 28.87
CA MET A 202 -41.24 -26.93 30.32
C MET A 202 -42.59 -26.32 30.69
N VAL A 203 -43.51 -26.17 29.72
CA VAL A 203 -44.90 -25.76 29.90
C VAL A 203 -45.78 -26.96 29.55
#